data_AF-A0A4R2HRG4-F1
#
_entry.id   AF-A0A4R2HRG4-F1
#
_cell.length_a   1.000
_cell.length_b   1.000
_cell.length_c   1.000
_cell.angle_alpha   90.00
_cell.angle_beta   90.00
_cell.angle_gamma   90.00
#
_symmetry.space_group_name_H-M   'P 1'
#
loop_
_entity.id
_entity.type
_entity.pdbx_description
1 polymer ?
#
loop_
_entity_poly.entity_id
_entity_poly.type
_entity_poly.pdbx_seq_one_letter_code
_entity_poly.pdbx_strand_id
1 'polypeptide(L)'
;MEWIAVLLLFFVLCTLLNLVLPQPPPSRWRRRMHRSADRLTGRLRHRAAPEPDPFDTLRLQTRLGHLAGKIRRVESTPRVYAKAHRLMALEAAYDDLLDEACRMAGVSTEAHLKRGEEKRWQEEQELASRGWSW
;
A
#
# COMPACT_ATOMS: atom_id res chain seq x y z
N MET A 1 -39.49 3.44 28.09
CA MET A 1 -38.77 4.71 27.94
C MET A 1 -37.28 4.55 28.23
N GLU A 2 -36.91 3.81 29.28
CA GLU A 2 -35.50 3.50 29.65
C GLU A 2 -34.62 2.92 28.53
N TRP A 3 -35.15 2.03 27.69
CA TRP A 3 -34.39 1.39 26.61
C TRP A 3 -33.87 2.36 25.54
N ILE A 4 -34.59 3.47 25.32
CA ILE A 4 -34.20 4.50 24.34
C ILE A 4 -32.99 5.29 24.88
N ALA A 5 -32.97 5.56 26.18
CA ALA A 5 -31.83 6.22 26.83
C ALA A 5 -30.57 5.34 26.79
N VAL A 6 -30.71 4.02 26.99
CA VAL A 6 -29.59 3.07 26.89
C VAL A 6 -29.04 3.00 25.46
N LEU A 7 -29.91 2.96 24.45
CA LEU A 7 -29.49 2.94 23.04
C LEU A 7 -28.80 4.25 22.63
N LEU A 8 -29.31 5.40 23.07
CA LEU A 8 -28.68 6.71 22.81
C LEU A 8 -27.31 6.80 23.48
N LEU A 9 -27.20 6.36 24.73
CA LEU A 9 -25.94 6.40 25.48
C LEU A 9 -24.91 5.45 24.86
N PHE A 10 -25.33 4.27 24.40
CA PHE A 10 -24.49 3.34 23.65
C PHE A 10 -24.02 3.94 22.32
N PHE A 11 -24.91 4.59 21.56
CA PHE A 11 -24.55 5.27 20.31
C PHE A 11 -23.55 6.40 20.53
N VAL A 12 -23.78 7.24 21.54
CA VAL A 12 -22.89 8.35 21.90
C VAL A 12 -21.53 7.83 22.37
N LEU A 13 -21.51 6.75 23.14
CA LEU A 13 -20.28 6.08 23.55
C LEU A 13 -19.51 5.52 22.34
N CYS A 14 -20.21 4.87 21.40
CA CYS A 14 -19.61 4.33 20.18
C CYS A 14 -19.07 5.40 19.23
N THR A 15 -19.72 6.57 19.13
CA THR A 15 -19.23 7.69 18.32
C THR A 15 -18.03 8.37 18.96
N LEU A 16 -18.04 8.58 20.28
CA LEU A 16 -16.88 9.07 21.03
C LEU A 16 -15.68 8.12 20.92
N LEU A 17 -15.92 6.81 21.01
CA LEU A 17 -14.87 5.80 20.86
C LEU A 17 -14.27 5.80 19.44
N ASN A 18 -15.09 5.98 18.40
CA ASN A 18 -14.62 6.10 17.01
C ASN A 18 -13.80 7.38 16.76
N LEU A 19 -14.03 8.44 17.53
CA LEU A 19 -13.29 9.69 17.41
C LEU A 19 -11.89 9.60 18.04
N VAL A 20 -11.75 8.77 19.09
CA VAL A 20 -10.51 8.60 19.86
C VAL A 20 -9.64 7.46 19.32
N LEU A 21 -10.25 6.42 18.73
CA LEU A 21 -9.50 5.30 18.17
C LEU A 21 -9.00 5.63 16.75
N PRO A 22 -7.71 5.39 16.45
CA PRO A 22 -7.20 5.52 15.08
C PRO A 22 -7.96 4.55 14.17
N GLN A 23 -8.43 5.08 13.03
CA GLN A 23 -9.19 4.37 11.99
C GLN A 23 -8.67 2.92 11.79
N PRO A 24 -9.55 1.90 11.80
CA PRO A 24 -9.10 0.53 11.56
C PRO A 24 -8.41 0.46 10.18
N PRO A 25 -7.31 -0.30 10.05
CA PRO A 25 -6.61 -0.42 8.78
C PRO A 25 -7.59 -0.89 7.70
N PRO A 26 -7.50 -0.35 6.47
CA PRO A 26 -8.48 -0.60 5.42
C PRO A 26 -8.68 -2.10 5.23
N SER A 27 -9.94 -2.52 5.35
CA SER A 27 -10.32 -3.93 5.26
C SER A 27 -9.83 -4.54 3.94
N ARG A 28 -9.39 -5.79 4.02
CA ARG A 28 -8.83 -6.55 2.87
C ARG A 28 -9.78 -6.57 1.66
N TRP A 29 -11.08 -6.44 1.92
CA TRP A 29 -12.14 -6.43 0.92
C TRP A 29 -12.14 -5.14 0.08
N ARG A 30 -11.92 -3.96 0.68
CA ARG A 30 -11.83 -2.69 -0.05
C ARG A 30 -10.62 -2.67 -1.00
N ARG A 31 -9.48 -3.23 -0.56
CA ARG A 31 -8.29 -3.43 -1.40
C ARG A 31 -8.49 -4.45 -2.54
N ARG A 32 -9.35 -5.46 -2.35
CA ARG A 32 -9.68 -6.43 -3.40
C ARG A 32 -10.63 -5.83 -4.44
N MET A 33 -11.55 -4.97 -4.03
CA MET A 33 -12.45 -4.27 -4.95
C MET A 33 -11.72 -3.27 -5.86
N HIS A 34 -10.77 -2.50 -5.33
CA HIS A 34 -9.92 -1.65 -6.18
C HIS A 34 -9.15 -2.47 -7.24
N ARG A 35 -8.57 -3.62 -6.85
CA ARG A 35 -7.87 -4.53 -7.78
C ARG A 35 -8.76 -5.20 -8.83
N SER A 36 -10.06 -5.34 -8.59
CA SER A 36 -11.00 -5.84 -9.59
C SER A 36 -11.44 -4.74 -10.56
N ALA A 37 -11.62 -3.51 -10.05
CA ALA A 37 -11.91 -2.34 -10.88
C ALA A 37 -10.75 -2.02 -11.84
N ASP A 38 -9.50 -2.11 -11.36
CA ASP A 38 -8.31 -1.85 -12.18
C ASP A 38 -8.10 -2.86 -13.32
N ARG A 39 -8.53 -4.12 -13.13
CA ARG A 39 -8.47 -5.14 -14.21
C ARG A 39 -9.47 -4.88 -15.32
N LEU A 40 -10.61 -4.27 -15.00
CA LEU A 40 -11.61 -3.86 -15.99
C LEU A 40 -11.17 -2.58 -16.71
N THR A 41 -10.56 -1.62 -16.03
CA THR A 41 -10.03 -0.41 -16.67
C THR A 41 -8.79 -0.68 -17.52
N GLY A 42 -7.91 -1.62 -17.13
CA GLY A 42 -6.72 -2.00 -17.90
C GLY A 42 -7.02 -2.53 -19.31
N ARG A 43 -8.14 -3.25 -19.50
CA ARG A 43 -8.59 -3.73 -20.83
C ARG A 43 -9.11 -2.61 -21.73
N LEU A 44 -9.53 -1.47 -21.15
CA LEU A 44 -10.07 -0.32 -21.90
C LEU A 44 -9.01 0.75 -22.18
N ARG A 45 -7.86 0.69 -21.51
CA ARG A 45 -6.84 1.76 -21.50
C ARG A 45 -5.67 1.52 -22.46
N HIS A 46 -5.85 0.69 -23.49
CA HIS A 46 -4.87 0.49 -24.58
C HIS A 46 -4.74 1.71 -25.52
N ARG A 47 -5.25 2.88 -25.11
CA ARG A 47 -5.03 4.16 -25.78
C ARG A 47 -3.81 4.78 -25.11
N ALA A 48 -2.72 4.94 -25.86
CA ALA A 48 -1.44 5.50 -25.44
C ALA A 48 -1.59 6.44 -24.24
N ALA A 49 -1.19 5.96 -23.05
CA ALA A 49 -1.22 6.76 -21.85
C ALA A 49 -0.28 7.96 -22.05
N PRO A 50 -0.66 9.17 -21.59
CA PRO A 50 0.26 10.30 -21.59
C PRO A 50 1.54 9.91 -20.85
N GLU A 51 2.68 10.43 -21.33
CA GLU A 51 3.98 10.23 -20.70
C GLU A 51 3.89 10.61 -19.21
N PRO A 52 4.35 9.75 -18.29
CA PRO A 52 4.27 10.03 -16.85
C PRO A 52 4.95 11.35 -16.52
N ASP A 53 4.34 12.16 -15.64
CA ASP A 53 4.98 13.37 -15.13
C ASP A 53 6.30 12.99 -14.42
N PRO A 54 7.45 13.60 -14.81
CA PRO A 54 8.72 13.37 -14.14
C PRO A 54 8.67 13.59 -12.62
N PHE A 55 7.85 14.53 -12.14
CA PHE A 55 7.72 14.80 -10.71
C PHE A 55 6.98 13.68 -9.97
N ASP A 56 6.05 13.00 -10.61
CA ASP A 56 5.37 11.85 -10.04
C ASP A 56 6.32 10.66 -9.90
N THR A 57 7.20 10.46 -10.90
CA THR A 57 8.27 9.46 -10.85
C THR A 57 9.20 9.73 -9.67
N LEU A 58 9.72 10.95 -9.54
CA LEU A 58 10.60 11.35 -8.43
C LEU A 58 9.93 11.21 -7.06
N ARG A 59 8.64 11.53 -6.97
CA ARG A 59 7.85 11.38 -5.74
C ARG A 59 7.73 9.92 -5.34
N LEU A 60 7.49 9.01 -6.29
CA LEU A 60 7.46 7.58 -6.02
C LEU A 60 8.82 7.04 -5.58
N GLN A 61 9.90 7.39 -6.29
CA GLN A 61 11.26 7.03 -5.93
C GLN A 61 11.61 7.49 -4.50
N THR A 62 11.33 8.75 -4.17
CA THR A 62 11.57 9.27 -2.81
C THR A 62 10.79 8.49 -1.74
N ARG A 63 9.53 8.12 -2.03
CA ARG A 63 8.70 7.35 -1.10
C ARG A 63 9.18 5.92 -0.93
N LEU A 64 9.60 5.26 -2.01
CA LEU A 64 10.21 3.93 -1.96
C LEU A 64 11.48 3.94 -1.11
N GLY A 65 12.38 4.91 -1.33
CA GLY A 65 13.62 5.05 -0.57
C GLY A 65 13.36 5.28 0.92
N HIS A 66 12.38 6.12 1.25
CA HIS A 66 11.95 6.35 2.62
C HIS A 66 11.42 5.07 3.30
N LEU A 67 10.58 4.29 2.61
CA LEU A 67 10.07 3.03 3.16
C LEU A 67 11.18 1.99 3.30
N ALA A 68 12.06 1.83 2.31
CA ALA A 68 13.21 0.94 2.38
C ALA A 68 14.11 1.30 3.57
N GLY A 69 14.39 2.59 3.78
CA GLY A 69 15.14 3.08 4.94
C GLY A 69 14.43 2.79 6.28
N LYS A 70 13.10 2.90 6.34
CA LYS A 70 12.32 2.53 7.53
C LYS A 70 12.35 1.04 7.82
N ILE A 71 12.23 0.19 6.79
CA ILE A 71 12.33 -1.26 6.93
C ILE A 71 13.69 -1.62 7.53
N ARG A 72 14.79 -1.19 6.89
CA ARG A 72 16.16 -1.40 7.39
C ARG A 72 16.37 -0.93 8.83
N ARG A 73 15.78 0.23 9.20
CA ARG A 73 15.84 0.75 10.57
C ARG A 73 15.12 -0.15 11.57
N VAL A 74 13.91 -0.61 11.24
CA VAL A 74 13.14 -1.51 12.12
C VAL A 74 13.82 -2.87 12.23
N GLU A 75 14.40 -3.38 11.15
CA GLU A 75 15.18 -4.62 11.12
C GLU A 75 16.43 -4.54 11.99
N SER A 76 17.19 -3.44 11.90
CA SER A 76 18.43 -3.26 12.66
C SER A 76 18.22 -2.91 14.14
N THR A 77 17.05 -2.38 14.52
CA THR A 77 16.78 -2.00 15.91
C THR A 77 16.52 -3.25 16.78
N PRO A 78 17.32 -3.50 17.83
CA PRO A 78 17.06 -4.58 18.79
C PRO A 78 15.87 -4.21 19.70
N ARG A 79 15.08 -5.22 20.10
CA ARG A 79 14.02 -5.10 21.13
C ARG A 79 12.94 -4.04 20.87
N VAL A 80 12.44 -3.95 19.64
CA VAL A 80 11.26 -3.12 19.30
C VAL A 80 9.97 -3.91 19.57
N TYR A 81 9.04 -3.32 20.32
CA TYR A 81 7.71 -3.88 20.51
C TYR A 81 7.00 -4.12 19.17
N ALA A 82 6.38 -5.29 19.03
CA ALA A 82 5.64 -5.69 17.82
C ALA A 82 6.43 -5.55 16.50
N LYS A 83 7.76 -5.75 16.53
CA LYS A 83 8.66 -5.66 15.37
C LYS A 83 8.12 -6.39 14.14
N ALA A 84 7.70 -7.64 14.29
CA ALA A 84 7.17 -8.45 13.20
C ALA A 84 5.95 -7.79 12.53
N HIS A 85 4.98 -7.31 13.33
CA HIS A 85 3.80 -6.63 12.79
C HIS A 85 4.15 -5.33 12.07
N ARG A 86 5.10 -4.57 12.62
CA ARG A 86 5.56 -3.33 12.02
C ARG A 86 6.28 -3.58 10.69
N LEU A 87 7.12 -4.62 10.61
CA LEU A 87 7.76 -5.02 9.37
C LEU A 87 6.74 -5.46 8.33
N MET A 88 5.79 -6.33 8.70
CA MET A 88 4.70 -6.74 7.80
C MET A 88 3.92 -5.54 7.23
N ALA A 89 3.63 -4.52 8.04
CA ALA A 89 2.91 -3.34 7.58
C ALA A 89 3.76 -2.46 6.64
N LEU A 90 5.05 -2.29 6.94
CA LEU A 90 5.97 -1.51 6.10
C LEU A 90 6.24 -2.20 4.77
N GLU A 91 6.49 -3.51 4.79
CA GLU A 91 6.66 -4.33 3.60
C GLU A 91 5.42 -4.31 2.70
N ALA A 92 4.22 -4.45 3.28
CA ALA A 92 2.99 -4.35 2.49
C ALA A 92 2.82 -2.98 1.83
N ALA A 93 3.18 -1.89 2.53
CA ALA A 93 3.14 -0.55 1.96
C ALA A 93 4.20 -0.34 0.88
N TYR A 94 5.37 -0.96 1.05
CA TYR A 94 6.45 -0.93 0.06
C TYR A 94 6.05 -1.69 -1.21
N ASP A 95 5.47 -2.88 -1.07
CA ASP A 95 4.93 -3.68 -2.18
C ASP A 95 3.82 -2.95 -2.94
N ASP A 96 2.95 -2.21 -2.25
CA ASP A 96 1.91 -1.39 -2.88
C ASP A 96 2.51 -0.23 -3.70
N LEU A 97 3.65 0.35 -3.27
CA LEU A 97 4.36 1.38 -4.02
C LEU A 97 5.16 0.81 -5.20
N LEU A 98 5.74 -0.38 -5.06
CA LEU A 98 6.39 -1.07 -6.18
C LEU A 98 5.40 -1.36 -7.30
N ASP A 99 4.19 -1.86 -6.96
CA ASP A 99 3.13 -2.07 -7.93
C ASP A 99 2.77 -0.77 -8.70
N GLU A 100 2.76 0.38 -8.01
CA GLU A 100 2.49 1.69 -8.63
C GLU A 100 3.65 2.14 -9.52
N ALA A 101 4.89 1.99 -9.07
CA ALA A 101 6.07 2.29 -9.87
C ALA A 101 6.13 1.43 -11.13
N CYS A 102 5.85 0.12 -11.03
CA CYS A 102 5.76 -0.76 -12.20
C CYS A 102 4.65 -0.32 -13.18
N ARG A 103 3.47 0.07 -12.67
CA ARG A 103 2.41 0.63 -13.51
C ARG A 103 2.87 1.90 -14.24
N MET A 104 3.52 2.80 -13.53
CA MET A 104 4.02 4.06 -14.09
C MET A 104 5.12 3.82 -15.13
N ALA A 105 6.00 2.86 -14.89
CA ALA A 105 7.07 2.47 -15.81
C ALA A 105 6.57 1.65 -17.02
N GLY A 106 5.27 1.31 -17.08
CA GLY A 106 4.70 0.45 -18.13
C GLY A 106 5.23 -0.99 -18.08
N VAL A 107 5.67 -1.45 -16.90
CA VAL A 107 6.07 -2.85 -16.68
C VAL A 107 4.80 -3.68 -16.56
N SER A 108 4.69 -4.74 -17.38
CA SER A 108 3.61 -5.72 -17.24
C SER A 108 3.91 -6.59 -16.02
N THR A 109 3.56 -6.14 -14.83
CA THR A 109 3.69 -6.94 -13.62
C THR A 109 2.86 -8.20 -13.78
N GLU A 110 3.52 -9.34 -13.71
CA GLU A 110 2.89 -10.65 -13.74
C GLU A 110 1.96 -10.80 -12.52
N ALA A 111 0.69 -10.45 -12.71
CA ALA A 111 -0.34 -10.52 -11.67
C ALA A 111 -0.59 -11.94 -11.12
N HIS A 112 0.04 -12.96 -11.71
CA HIS A 112 -0.07 -14.36 -11.32
C HIS A 112 0.90 -14.73 -10.18
N LEU A 113 1.97 -13.97 -9.97
CA LEU A 113 2.89 -14.23 -8.87
C LEU A 113 2.23 -13.90 -7.52
N LYS A 114 2.30 -14.84 -6.59
CA LYS A 114 1.86 -14.63 -5.22
C LYS A 114 2.76 -13.55 -4.59
N ARG A 115 2.16 -12.60 -3.87
CA ARG A 115 2.91 -11.58 -3.13
C ARG A 115 3.91 -12.27 -2.18
N GLY A 116 5.18 -11.88 -2.28
CA GLY A 116 6.30 -12.43 -1.52
C GLY A 116 7.62 -11.81 -1.99
N GLU A 117 8.72 -12.25 -1.38
CA GLU A 117 10.07 -11.72 -1.64
C GLU A 117 10.50 -11.86 -3.10
N GLU A 118 10.22 -12.99 -3.74
CA GLU A 118 10.58 -13.22 -5.16
C GLU A 118 9.92 -12.20 -6.10
N LYS A 119 8.61 -11.99 -5.95
CA LYS A 119 7.88 -10.99 -6.76
C LYS A 119 8.43 -9.59 -6.52
N ARG A 120 8.70 -9.24 -5.26
CA ARG A 120 9.29 -7.96 -4.88
C ARG A 120 10.65 -7.78 -5.56
N TRP A 121 11.53 -8.75 -5.44
CA TRP A 121 12.86 -8.73 -6.05
C TRP A 121 12.80 -8.55 -7.58
N GLN A 122 11.90 -9.27 -8.25
CA GLN A 122 11.70 -9.12 -9.70
C GLN A 122 11.23 -7.71 -10.07
N GLU A 123 10.25 -7.16 -9.35
CA GLU A 123 9.77 -5.78 -9.56
C GLU A 123 10.88 -4.75 -9.36
N GLU A 124 11.69 -4.92 -8.31
CA GLU A 124 12.84 -4.04 -8.03
C GLU A 124 13.88 -4.09 -9.16
N GLN A 125 14.22 -5.29 -9.64
CA GLN A 125 15.16 -5.45 -10.74
C GLN A 125 14.63 -4.87 -12.06
N GLU A 126 13.35 -5.09 -12.38
CA GLU A 126 12.71 -4.53 -13.57
C GLU A 126 12.66 -2.99 -13.55
N LEU A 127 12.46 -2.40 -12.38
CA LEU A 127 12.52 -0.94 -12.22
C LEU A 127 13.96 -0.44 -12.35
N ALA A 128 14.91 -1.10 -11.70
CA ALA A 128 16.33 -0.73 -11.76
C ALA A 128 16.89 -0.80 -13.18
N SER A 129 16.54 -1.82 -13.97
CA SER A 129 16.97 -1.97 -15.36
C SER A 129 16.46 -0.83 -16.27
N ARG A 130 15.36 -0.18 -15.87
CA ARG A 130 14.77 0.99 -16.54
C ARG A 130 15.27 2.32 -15.98
N GLY A 131 16.32 2.30 -15.15
CA GLY A 131 16.95 3.50 -14.60
C GLY A 131 16.23 4.09 -13.39
N TRP A 132 15.28 3.38 -12.78
CA TRP A 132 14.71 3.80 -11.51
C TRP A 132 15.72 3.60 -10.38
N SER A 133 15.73 4.53 -9.43
CA SER A 133 16.57 4.44 -8.23
C SER A 133 15.83 4.99 -7.02
N TRP A 134 16.11 4.43 -5.83
CA TRP A 134 15.55 4.88 -4.56
C TRP A 134 16.39 4.42 -3.35
#